data_AF-A0A9R1BT26-F1
#
_entry.id   AF-A0A9R1BT26-F1
#
_cell.length_a   1.000
_cell.length_b   1.000
_cell.length_c   1.000
_cell.angle_alpha   90.00
_cell.angle_beta   90.00
_cell.angle_gamma   90.00
#
_symmetry.space_group_name_H-M   'P 1'
#
loop_
_entity.id
_entity.type
_entity.pdbx_description
1 polymer ?
#
loop_
_entity_poly.entity_id
_entity_poly.type
_entity_poly.pdbx_seq_one_letter_code
_entity_poly.pdbx_strand_id
1 'polypeptide(L)'
;MENACEDITNVVRSVKLLRIDGYCTTETMGHGDCIRSSWNVGGYEWEICIYPAMRDTDGTRCVAAKLVFLSDTCPSIVRANLSCRLVDLTGARVPLGGSVSWIFNRPWTFCYLVKCSPVALENISPPVRVISTGKLPLSGFLRNDSFTVECTITVLKEDLPAPATTSAKEVSGSGSSPSLQDHLAELLRSGMEADVTFLVSGKSFAAHKLILAARSPVLMAEFFGDMKETSSRCVEI
;
A
#
# COMPACT_ATOMS: atom_id res chain seq x y z
N MET A 1 25.29 2.69 -37.67
CA MET A 1 24.62 1.86 -36.66
C MET A 1 24.05 2.81 -35.63
N GLU A 2 22.76 3.08 -35.73
CA GLU A 2 22.03 3.85 -34.73
C GLU A 2 21.78 2.93 -33.54
N ASN A 3 22.34 3.28 -32.38
CA ASN A 3 22.01 2.60 -31.13
C ASN A 3 20.60 3.03 -30.74
N ALA A 4 19.60 2.24 -31.12
CA ALA A 4 18.24 2.42 -30.63
C ALA A 4 18.22 2.18 -29.10
N CYS A 5 17.74 3.17 -28.35
CA CYS A 5 17.55 3.05 -26.91
C CYS A 5 16.36 2.10 -26.67
N GLU A 6 16.60 0.95 -26.05
CA GLU A 6 15.54 0.03 -25.64
C GLU A 6 15.12 0.31 -24.20
N ASP A 7 13.81 0.42 -23.98
CA ASP A 7 13.23 0.54 -22.65
C ASP A 7 13.17 -0.84 -21.98
N ILE A 8 13.97 -1.03 -20.95
CA ILE A 8 14.06 -2.29 -20.20
C ILE A 8 12.97 -2.46 -19.11
N THR A 9 12.10 -1.46 -18.92
CA THR A 9 11.05 -1.46 -17.90
C THR A 9 9.70 -1.01 -18.46
N ASN A 10 8.62 -1.71 -18.08
CA ASN A 10 7.26 -1.32 -18.41
C ASN A 10 6.70 -0.33 -17.39
N VAL A 11 6.60 0.95 -17.75
CA VAL A 11 6.15 2.02 -16.85
C VAL A 11 4.93 2.71 -17.42
N VAL A 12 3.88 2.86 -16.60
CA VAL A 12 2.71 3.69 -16.92
C VAL A 12 2.75 4.97 -16.11
N ARG A 13 2.75 6.10 -16.81
CA ARG A 13 2.80 7.44 -16.21
C ARG A 13 1.50 8.20 -16.48
N SER A 14 1.00 8.89 -15.46
CA SER A 14 -0.11 9.84 -15.57
C SER A 14 0.25 11.15 -14.89
N VAL A 15 -0.12 12.27 -15.52
CA VAL A 15 0.12 13.63 -15.01
C VAL A 15 -1.19 14.39 -15.00
N LYS A 16 -1.48 15.13 -13.92
CA LYS A 16 -2.59 16.10 -13.87
C LYS A 16 -2.19 17.33 -13.07
N LEU A 17 -2.80 18.45 -13.44
CA LEU A 17 -2.72 19.71 -12.72
C LEU A 17 -3.90 19.80 -11.76
N LEU A 18 -3.59 19.90 -10.46
CA LEU A 18 -4.56 20.05 -9.39
C LEU A 18 -4.50 21.49 -8.91
N ARG A 19 -5.54 22.27 -9.21
CA ARG A 19 -5.68 23.65 -8.73
C ARG A 19 -6.37 23.66 -7.37
N ILE A 20 -5.71 24.24 -6.38
CA ILE A 20 -6.28 24.54 -5.07
C ILE A 20 -6.73 26.00 -5.12
N ASP A 21 -8.03 26.21 -5.00
CA ASP A 21 -8.65 27.53 -4.95
C ASP A 21 -9.16 27.81 -3.53
N GLY A 22 -9.10 29.07 -3.10
CA GLY A 22 -9.41 29.45 -1.73
C GLY A 22 -8.34 29.05 -0.72
N TYR A 23 -7.05 29.23 -1.03
CA TYR A 23 -5.93 28.80 -0.19
C TYR A 23 -6.07 29.28 1.26
N CYS A 24 -6.43 30.55 1.48
CA CYS A 24 -6.68 31.11 2.81
C CYS A 24 -7.69 30.30 3.63
N THR A 25 -8.71 29.73 2.99
CA THR A 25 -9.66 28.82 3.66
C THR A 25 -9.01 27.47 3.92
N THR A 26 -8.36 26.89 2.92
CA THR A 26 -7.76 25.56 3.02
C THR A 26 -6.55 25.51 3.98
N GLU A 27 -5.89 26.63 4.25
CA GLU A 27 -4.79 26.74 5.21
C GLU A 27 -5.26 26.50 6.66
N THR A 28 -6.54 26.77 6.94
CA THR A 28 -7.14 26.54 8.27
C THR A 28 -7.46 25.08 8.55
N MET A 29 -7.30 24.19 7.56
CA MET A 29 -7.55 22.75 7.67
C MET A 29 -6.72 22.11 8.79
N GLY A 30 -7.33 21.15 9.48
CA GLY A 30 -6.73 20.41 10.58
C GLY A 30 -5.63 19.46 10.09
N HIS A 31 -4.88 18.88 11.03
CA HIS A 31 -3.73 18.02 10.73
C HIS A 31 -4.08 16.80 9.85
N GLY A 32 -5.30 16.28 9.95
CA GLY A 32 -5.77 15.11 9.19
C GLY A 32 -6.55 15.44 7.91
N ASP A 33 -6.90 16.70 7.70
CA ASP A 33 -7.79 17.10 6.61
C ASP A 33 -7.01 17.25 5.31
N CYS A 34 -7.56 16.72 4.22
CA CYS A 34 -6.94 16.79 2.90
C CYS A 34 -7.97 16.99 1.79
N ILE A 35 -7.49 17.55 0.69
CA ILE A 35 -8.19 17.64 -0.59
C ILE A 35 -7.80 16.41 -1.41
N ARG A 36 -8.79 15.70 -1.94
CA ARG A 36 -8.59 14.39 -2.57
C ARG A 36 -8.81 14.45 -4.08
N SER A 37 -8.07 13.63 -4.81
CA SER A 37 -8.24 13.44 -6.25
C SER A 37 -8.03 11.97 -6.60
N SER A 38 -9.03 11.33 -7.22
CA SER A 38 -9.01 9.90 -7.60
C SER A 38 -8.52 9.68 -9.03
N TRP A 39 -7.69 8.65 -9.21
CA TRP A 39 -6.92 8.39 -10.43
C TRP A 39 -6.90 6.90 -10.74
N ASN A 40 -7.06 6.56 -12.01
CA ASN A 40 -6.84 5.20 -12.52
C ASN A 40 -5.54 5.19 -13.32
N VAL A 41 -4.51 4.52 -12.80
CA VAL A 41 -3.16 4.48 -13.40
C VAL A 41 -2.59 3.08 -13.29
N GLY A 42 -2.10 2.54 -14.41
CA GLY A 42 -1.50 1.21 -14.45
C GLY A 42 -2.50 0.05 -14.26
N GLY A 43 -3.81 0.32 -14.30
CA GLY A 43 -4.85 -0.68 -13.99
C GLY A 43 -5.30 -0.68 -12.52
N TYR A 44 -4.78 0.25 -11.72
CA TYR A 44 -5.14 0.40 -10.31
C TYR A 44 -5.77 1.75 -10.03
N GLU A 45 -6.58 1.78 -8.98
CA GLU A 45 -7.20 2.96 -8.42
C GLU A 45 -6.32 3.54 -7.31
N TRP A 46 -6.09 4.84 -7.42
CA TRP A 46 -5.27 5.62 -6.53
C TRP A 46 -6.00 6.89 -6.09
N GLU A 47 -5.65 7.41 -4.94
CA GLU A 47 -6.06 8.73 -4.49
C GLU A 47 -4.84 9.56 -4.09
N ILE A 48 -4.79 10.79 -4.59
CA ILE A 48 -3.83 11.79 -4.13
C ILE A 48 -4.52 12.65 -3.08
N CYS A 49 -3.97 12.66 -1.88
CA CYS A 49 -4.41 13.52 -0.78
C CYS A 49 -3.44 14.71 -0.64
N ILE A 50 -3.89 15.91 -0.97
CA ILE A 50 -3.17 17.16 -0.76
C ILE A 50 -3.55 17.74 0.60
N TYR A 51 -2.55 17.99 1.44
CA TYR A 51 -2.68 18.60 2.74
C TYR A 51 -2.13 20.03 2.65
N PRO A 52 -2.97 21.06 2.68
CA PRO A 52 -2.55 22.45 2.54
C PRO A 52 -1.68 22.94 3.70
N ALA A 53 -1.84 22.34 4.89
CA ALA A 53 -1.20 22.81 6.11
C ALA A 53 -0.72 21.64 7.01
N MET A 54 -0.11 20.61 6.42
CA MET A 54 0.46 19.46 7.14
C MET A 54 1.61 19.92 8.05
N ARG A 55 1.64 19.41 9.28
CA ARG A 55 2.73 19.64 10.22
C ARG A 55 3.87 18.67 9.92
N ASP A 56 5.07 19.22 9.81
CA ASP A 56 6.30 18.45 9.63
C ASP A 56 6.94 18.04 10.96
N THR A 57 7.96 17.19 10.91
CA THR A 57 8.73 16.75 12.09
C THR A 57 9.44 17.90 12.80
N ASP A 58 9.81 18.96 12.07
CA ASP A 58 10.41 20.18 12.62
C ASP A 58 9.37 21.17 13.20
N GLY A 59 8.08 20.80 13.18
CA GLY A 59 6.96 21.63 13.64
C GLY A 59 6.48 22.67 12.63
N THR A 60 7.15 22.85 11.49
CA THR A 60 6.73 23.78 10.44
C THR A 60 5.50 23.25 9.69
N ARG A 61 4.72 24.18 9.13
CA ARG A 61 3.58 23.81 8.26
C ARG A 61 4.00 23.85 6.80
N CYS A 62 3.53 22.87 6.05
CA CYS A 62 3.80 22.74 4.63
C CYS A 62 2.59 22.26 3.85
N VAL A 63 2.55 22.65 2.58
CA VAL A 63 1.73 21.97 1.58
C VAL A 63 2.44 20.67 1.24
N ALA A 64 1.76 19.55 1.46
CA ALA A 64 2.28 18.22 1.20
C ALA A 64 1.24 17.36 0.48
N ALA A 65 1.69 16.32 -0.22
CA ALA A 65 0.80 15.34 -0.85
C ALA A 65 1.15 13.93 -0.41
N LYS A 66 0.15 13.07 -0.28
CA LYS A 66 0.32 11.63 -0.10
C LYS A 66 -0.40 10.90 -1.22
N LEU A 67 0.12 9.74 -1.59
CA LEU A 67 -0.51 8.83 -2.54
C LEU A 67 -1.06 7.63 -1.77
N VAL A 68 -2.32 7.32 -2.03
CA VAL A 68 -3.12 6.27 -1.39
C VAL A 68 -3.48 5.24 -2.45
N PHE A 69 -3.26 3.97 -2.14
CA PHE A 69 -3.69 2.86 -2.98
C PHE A 69 -5.10 2.41 -2.59
N LEU A 70 -6.02 2.36 -3.54
CA LEU A 70 -7.44 2.07 -3.30
C LEU A 70 -7.90 0.71 -3.85
N SER A 71 -7.20 0.11 -4.82
CA SER A 71 -7.65 -1.16 -5.40
C SER A 71 -7.62 -2.34 -4.43
N ASP A 72 -8.73 -3.09 -4.39
CA ASP A 72 -8.87 -4.32 -3.59
C ASP A 72 -8.13 -5.52 -4.20
N THR A 73 -8.00 -5.55 -5.54
CA THR A 73 -7.31 -6.61 -6.28
C THR A 73 -5.90 -6.17 -6.63
N CYS A 74 -4.89 -6.81 -6.05
CA CYS A 74 -3.49 -6.46 -6.28
C CYS A 74 -2.61 -7.72 -6.40
N PRO A 75 -1.65 -7.77 -7.35
CA PRO A 75 -0.53 -8.72 -7.25
C PRO A 75 0.32 -8.42 -6.00
N SER A 76 1.17 -9.36 -5.58
CA SER A 76 1.89 -9.30 -4.30
C SER A 76 2.64 -8.00 -4.01
N ILE A 77 3.09 -7.26 -5.04
CA ILE A 77 3.78 -5.97 -4.94
C ILE A 77 3.35 -5.07 -6.11
N VAL A 78 3.04 -3.80 -5.83
CA VAL A 78 2.84 -2.76 -6.86
C VAL A 78 3.74 -1.59 -6.54
N ARG A 79 4.68 -1.28 -7.44
CA ARG A 79 5.62 -0.16 -7.26
C ARG A 79 5.08 1.07 -7.98
N ALA A 80 4.81 2.12 -7.22
CA ALA A 80 4.38 3.41 -7.76
C ALA A 80 5.15 4.56 -7.13
N ASN A 81 5.32 5.64 -7.87
CA ASN A 81 5.97 6.88 -7.46
C ASN A 81 4.98 8.04 -7.59
N LEU A 82 4.99 8.95 -6.61
CA LEU A 82 4.30 10.23 -6.66
C LEU A 82 5.32 11.37 -6.68
N SER A 83 5.30 12.20 -7.73
CA SER A 83 6.05 13.47 -7.75
C SER A 83 5.09 14.65 -7.81
N CYS A 84 5.36 15.71 -7.04
CA CYS A 84 4.52 16.91 -6.98
C CYS A 84 5.35 18.18 -7.13
N ARG A 85 4.93 19.12 -7.98
CA ARG A 85 5.61 20.43 -8.13
C ARG A 85 4.64 21.58 -8.32
N LEU A 86 4.98 22.78 -7.84
CA LEU A 86 4.22 23.98 -8.14
C LEU A 86 4.48 24.41 -9.57
N VAL A 87 3.41 24.74 -10.27
CA VAL A 87 3.47 25.22 -11.65
C VAL A 87 2.72 26.54 -11.78
N ASP A 88 3.21 27.39 -12.67
CA ASP A 88 2.52 28.61 -13.07
C ASP A 88 1.79 28.34 -14.41
N LEU A 89 0.46 28.43 -14.39
CA LEU A 89 -0.38 28.21 -15.58
C LEU A 89 -0.14 29.26 -16.68
N THR A 90 0.47 30.39 -16.35
CA THR A 90 0.85 31.41 -17.34
C THR A 90 2.15 31.07 -18.08
N GLY A 91 2.87 30.02 -17.68
CA GLY A 91 4.16 29.62 -18.26
C GLY A 91 5.30 30.60 -17.96
N ALA A 92 5.05 31.66 -17.20
CA ALA A 92 6.00 32.75 -16.95
C ALA A 92 7.12 32.38 -15.95
N ARG A 93 7.03 31.21 -15.29
CA ARG A 93 7.94 30.84 -14.20
C ARG A 93 8.42 29.40 -14.33
N VAL A 94 9.68 29.20 -13.94
CA VAL A 94 10.26 27.86 -13.80
C VAL A 94 9.53 27.14 -12.68
N PRO A 95 9.05 25.89 -12.87
CA PRO A 95 8.39 25.12 -11.82
C PRO A 95 9.26 25.00 -10.57
N LEU A 96 8.68 25.27 -9.41
CA LEU A 96 9.36 25.17 -8.12
C LEU A 96 8.77 23.97 -7.35
N GLY A 97 9.58 22.97 -7.06
CA GLY A 97 9.13 21.81 -6.32
C GLY A 97 10.24 20.81 -6.06
N GLY A 98 10.02 19.92 -5.10
CA GLY A 98 10.85 18.73 -4.89
C GLY A 98 10.21 17.50 -5.52
N SER A 99 11.00 16.48 -5.83
CA SER A 99 10.50 15.16 -6.22
C SER A 99 10.87 14.16 -5.14
N VAL A 100 9.92 13.40 -4.63
CA VAL A 100 10.17 12.26 -3.74
C VAL A 100 9.86 11.00 -4.54
N SER A 101 10.83 10.11 -4.67
CA SER A 101 10.57 8.77 -5.14
C SER A 101 10.31 7.86 -3.97
N TRP A 102 9.22 7.11 -4.01
CA TRP A 102 8.88 6.15 -2.97
C TRP A 102 8.51 4.82 -3.60
N ILE A 103 8.78 3.73 -2.89
CA ILE A 103 8.37 2.38 -3.29
C ILE A 103 7.26 1.97 -2.33
N PHE A 104 6.08 1.66 -2.86
CA PHE A 104 5.04 0.99 -2.07
C PHE A 104 5.40 -0.49 -1.95
N ASN A 105 5.99 -0.86 -0.82
CA ASN A 105 6.10 -2.25 -0.42
C ASN A 105 4.89 -2.56 0.46
N ARG A 106 4.06 -3.54 0.08
CA ARG A 106 3.20 -4.21 1.06
C ARG A 106 4.08 -5.18 1.86
N PRO A 107 4.19 -5.04 3.19
CA PRO A 107 4.86 -6.03 4.04
C PRO A 107 3.85 -7.12 4.41
N TRP A 108 3.43 -7.97 3.46
CA TRP A 108 2.52 -9.07 3.80
C TRP A 108 3.23 -10.27 4.45
N THR A 109 4.13 -10.00 5.40
CA THR A 109 4.70 -11.06 6.25
C THR A 109 5.03 -10.66 7.71
N PHE A 110 4.80 -9.42 8.18
CA PHE A 110 5.29 -9.06 9.52
C PHE A 110 4.42 -8.14 10.40
N CYS A 111 3.09 -8.21 10.27
CA CYS A 111 2.21 -7.50 11.23
C CYS A 111 1.57 -8.41 12.28
N TYR A 112 1.81 -9.73 12.23
CA TYR A 112 1.30 -10.66 13.26
C TYR A 112 2.20 -10.84 14.48
N LEU A 113 3.43 -10.29 14.49
CA LEU A 113 4.38 -10.49 15.59
C LEU A 113 4.60 -9.26 16.49
N VAL A 114 3.95 -8.12 16.22
CA VAL A 114 4.13 -6.93 17.06
C VAL A 114 2.77 -6.42 17.53
N LYS A 115 2.29 -6.98 18.64
CA LYS A 115 1.35 -6.30 19.54
C LYS A 115 2.05 -5.09 20.17
N CYS A 116 2.27 -4.03 19.39
CA CYS A 116 2.67 -2.69 19.84
C CYS A 116 2.62 -1.71 18.64
N SER A 117 1.42 -1.23 18.30
CA SER A 117 1.12 0.18 17.98
C SER A 117 -0.14 0.28 17.10
N PRO A 118 -1.14 1.11 17.45
CA PRO A 118 -2.33 1.35 16.63
C PRO A 118 -2.00 2.33 15.49
N VAL A 119 -1.06 1.99 14.60
CA VAL A 119 -0.82 2.74 13.37
C VAL A 119 -1.65 2.11 12.27
N ALA A 120 -2.87 2.61 12.11
CA ALA A 120 -3.59 2.51 10.85
C ALA A 120 -2.69 3.00 9.70
N LEU A 121 -2.99 2.56 8.46
CA LEU A 121 -2.55 3.11 7.16
C LEU A 121 -1.35 2.45 6.43
N GLU A 122 -1.40 1.15 6.12
CA GLU A 122 -0.41 0.49 5.24
C GLU A 122 -0.56 0.77 3.73
N ASN A 123 -1.58 1.53 3.32
CA ASN A 123 -1.85 1.86 1.90
C ASN A 123 -1.45 3.28 1.50
N ILE A 124 -0.73 4.01 2.35
CA ILE A 124 -0.47 5.44 2.16
C ILE A 124 1.04 5.72 2.16
N SER A 125 1.49 6.52 1.19
CA SER A 125 2.89 6.93 1.09
C SER A 125 3.31 7.88 2.21
N PRO A 126 4.61 8.01 2.49
CA PRO A 126 5.14 9.19 3.14
C PRO A 126 4.74 10.48 2.41
N PRO A 127 4.67 11.61 3.12
CA PRO A 127 4.32 12.88 2.51
C PRO A 127 5.41 13.39 1.57
N VAL A 128 5.02 13.83 0.37
CA VAL A 128 5.83 14.61 -0.56
C VAL A 128 5.66 16.08 -0.20
N ARG A 129 6.70 16.69 0.37
CA ARG A 129 6.71 18.13 0.66
C ARG A 129 6.77 18.93 -0.64
N VAL A 130 5.78 19.79 -0.85
CA VAL A 130 5.73 20.68 -2.02
C VAL A 130 6.38 22.02 -1.69
N ILE A 131 5.93 22.68 -0.61
CA ILE A 131 6.46 23.97 -0.16
C ILE A 131 6.06 24.25 1.30
N SER A 132 6.87 25.01 2.04
CA SER A 132 6.48 25.53 3.35
C SER A 132 5.37 26.58 3.19
N THR A 133 4.34 26.56 4.06
CA THR A 133 3.22 27.50 3.96
C THR A 133 3.68 28.96 4.03
N GLY A 134 4.63 29.28 4.92
CA GLY A 134 5.20 30.63 5.02
C GLY A 134 6.00 31.10 3.79
N LYS A 135 6.46 30.18 2.93
CA LYS A 135 7.16 30.52 1.68
C LYS A 135 6.23 30.57 0.47
N LEU A 136 5.03 29.99 0.53
CA LEU A 136 4.11 29.92 -0.59
C LEU A 136 3.63 31.31 -1.06
N PRO A 137 3.21 32.25 -0.19
CA PRO A 137 2.85 33.60 -0.62
C PRO A 137 4.01 34.36 -1.28
N LEU A 138 5.23 34.13 -0.80
CA LEU A 138 6.46 34.77 -1.30
C LEU A 138 6.95 34.15 -2.62
N SER A 139 6.52 32.94 -2.95
CA SER A 139 6.98 32.19 -4.12
C SER A 139 6.42 32.72 -5.44
N GLY A 140 5.36 33.53 -5.39
CA GLY A 140 4.65 34.04 -6.57
C GLY A 140 3.73 33.03 -7.27
N PHE A 141 3.74 31.75 -6.87
CA PHE A 141 2.82 30.72 -7.39
C PHE A 141 1.40 30.85 -6.84
N LEU A 142 1.25 31.46 -5.66
CA LEU A 142 -0.05 31.84 -5.11
C LEU A 142 -0.54 33.12 -5.80
N ARG A 143 -1.64 33.04 -6.55
CA ARG A 143 -2.27 34.15 -7.25
C ARG A 143 -3.78 34.08 -7.06
N ASN A 144 -4.41 35.20 -6.73
CA ASN A 144 -5.86 35.27 -6.51
C ASN A 144 -6.37 34.18 -5.55
N ASP A 145 -5.66 34.00 -4.43
CA ASP A 145 -5.95 32.96 -3.43
C ASP A 145 -5.94 31.52 -3.97
N SER A 146 -5.18 31.28 -5.04
CA SER A 146 -5.19 30.04 -5.81
C SER A 146 -3.76 29.63 -6.17
N PHE A 147 -3.45 28.34 -6.12
CA PHE A 147 -2.19 27.80 -6.63
C PHE A 147 -2.40 26.43 -7.29
N THR A 148 -1.48 26.01 -8.15
CA THR A 148 -1.60 24.74 -8.88
C THR A 148 -0.41 23.84 -8.60
N VAL A 149 -0.73 22.58 -8.28
CA VAL A 149 0.25 21.51 -8.10
C VAL A 149 0.13 20.54 -9.28
N GLU A 150 1.22 20.37 -10.02
CA GLU A 150 1.33 19.25 -10.96
C GLU A 150 1.69 18.00 -10.17
N CYS A 151 0.83 17.00 -10.22
CA CYS A 151 1.08 15.67 -9.68
C CYS A 151 1.35 14.69 -10.81
N THR A 152 2.34 13.83 -10.63
CA THR A 152 2.62 12.69 -11.51
C THR A 152 2.56 11.42 -10.69
N ILE A 153 1.76 10.45 -11.15
CA ILE A 153 1.82 9.07 -10.69
C ILE A 153 2.55 8.26 -11.74
N THR A 154 3.57 7.51 -11.32
CA THR A 154 4.33 6.61 -12.18
C THR A 154 4.24 5.20 -11.60
N VAL A 155 3.63 4.26 -12.30
CA VAL A 155 3.46 2.87 -11.88
C VAL A 155 4.38 1.99 -12.71
N LEU A 156 5.24 1.24 -12.03
CA LEU A 156 6.03 0.19 -12.66
C LEU A 156 5.16 -1.06 -12.77
N LYS A 157 4.89 -1.50 -13.99
CA LYS A 157 4.30 -2.80 -14.25
C LYS A 157 5.43 -3.82 -14.22
N GLU A 158 5.38 -4.70 -13.25
CA GLU A 158 6.14 -5.94 -13.36
C GLU A 158 5.39 -6.81 -14.35
N ASP A 159 6.02 -7.10 -15.50
CA ASP A 159 5.58 -8.17 -16.38
C ASP A 159 5.88 -9.50 -15.69
N LEU A 160 5.24 -9.76 -14.55
CA LEU A 160 5.14 -11.12 -14.05
C LEU A 160 4.35 -11.87 -15.13
N PRO A 161 4.91 -12.91 -15.75
CA PRO A 161 4.14 -13.73 -16.67
C PRO A 161 2.88 -14.14 -15.92
N ALA A 162 1.73 -13.73 -16.44
CA ALA A 162 0.45 -14.21 -15.96
C ALA A 162 0.57 -15.74 -15.84
N PRO A 163 0.14 -16.38 -14.74
CA PRO A 163 0.09 -17.83 -14.69
C PRO A 163 -0.73 -18.24 -15.91
N ALA A 164 -0.06 -18.90 -16.86
CA ALA A 164 -0.60 -19.14 -18.18
C ALA A 164 -1.98 -19.77 -18.01
N THR A 165 -3.02 -19.04 -18.38
CA THR A 165 -4.36 -19.62 -18.58
C THR A 165 -4.28 -20.41 -19.88
N THR A 166 -3.52 -21.51 -19.86
CA THR A 166 -3.48 -22.46 -20.95
C THR A 166 -4.57 -23.46 -20.70
N SER A 167 -5.68 -23.22 -21.39
CA SER A 167 -6.68 -24.19 -21.76
C SER A 167 -6.07 -25.58 -21.89
N ALA A 168 -6.69 -26.54 -21.22
CA ALA A 168 -6.34 -27.95 -21.17
C ALA A 168 -5.76 -28.49 -22.49
N LYS A 169 -4.55 -29.03 -22.40
CA LYS A 169 -4.19 -30.24 -23.15
C LYS A 169 -3.17 -31.04 -22.35
N GLU A 170 -3.66 -32.15 -21.82
CA GLU A 170 -2.86 -33.18 -21.16
C GLU A 170 -1.74 -33.66 -22.10
N VAL A 171 -0.49 -33.56 -21.65
CA VAL A 171 0.57 -34.55 -21.94
C VAL A 171 1.43 -34.66 -20.69
N SER A 172 1.50 -35.88 -20.17
CA SER A 172 2.26 -36.29 -19.00
C SER A 172 3.75 -35.99 -19.11
N GLY A 173 4.33 -35.41 -18.06
CA GLY A 173 5.76 -35.18 -17.90
C GLY A 173 6.05 -34.54 -16.55
N SER A 174 6.45 -35.37 -15.59
CA SER A 174 6.71 -35.09 -14.18
C SER A 174 7.44 -33.77 -13.89
N GLY A 175 6.86 -32.96 -12.99
CA GLY A 175 7.50 -31.80 -12.40
C GLY A 175 6.54 -30.73 -11.87
N SER A 176 5.34 -31.10 -11.39
CA SER A 176 4.54 -30.13 -10.64
C SER A 176 5.24 -29.88 -9.31
N SER A 177 5.76 -28.68 -9.11
CA SER A 177 6.19 -28.24 -7.78
C SER A 177 5.04 -28.47 -6.79
N PRO A 178 5.31 -29.01 -5.59
CA PRO A 178 4.27 -29.22 -4.58
C PRO A 178 3.50 -27.93 -4.34
N SER A 179 2.18 -28.04 -4.38
CA SER A 179 1.29 -26.90 -4.17
C SER A 179 1.36 -26.45 -2.70
N LEU A 180 0.88 -25.23 -2.40
CA LEU A 180 0.76 -24.78 -1.01
C LEU A 180 -0.10 -25.76 -0.17
N GLN A 181 -1.10 -26.39 -0.78
CA GLN A 181 -1.94 -27.39 -0.10
C GLN A 181 -1.12 -28.61 0.32
N ASP A 182 -0.18 -29.07 -0.52
CA ASP A 182 0.69 -30.20 -0.21
C ASP A 182 1.63 -29.88 0.96
N HIS A 183 2.23 -28.68 0.96
CA HIS A 183 3.09 -28.23 2.05
C HIS A 183 2.34 -28.07 3.38
N LEU A 184 1.12 -27.50 3.37
CA LEU A 184 0.32 -27.38 4.59
C LEU A 184 -0.16 -28.75 5.10
N ALA A 185 -0.48 -29.68 4.18
CA ALA A 185 -0.82 -31.06 4.54
C ALA A 185 0.39 -31.81 5.13
N GLU A 186 1.61 -31.54 4.63
CA GLU A 186 2.84 -32.07 5.21
C GLU A 186 3.15 -31.47 6.58
N LEU A 187 2.95 -30.15 6.76
CA LEU A 187 3.13 -29.48 8.03
C LEU A 187 2.16 -30.05 9.09
N LEU A 188 0.90 -30.30 8.72
CA LEU A 188 -0.07 -30.95 9.61
C LEU A 188 0.32 -32.39 9.94
N ARG A 189 0.75 -33.18 8.94
CA ARG A 189 1.17 -34.59 9.14
C ARG A 189 2.43 -34.72 9.98
N SER A 190 3.41 -33.85 9.78
CA SER A 190 4.67 -33.87 10.52
C SER A 190 4.51 -33.38 11.95
N GLY A 191 3.49 -32.54 12.22
CA GLY A 191 3.28 -31.93 13.53
C GLY A 191 4.38 -30.95 13.92
N MET A 192 5.24 -30.55 12.98
CA MET A 192 6.35 -29.63 13.22
C MET A 192 5.80 -28.30 13.71
N GLU A 193 6.29 -27.85 14.87
CA GLU A 193 5.91 -26.60 15.53
C GLU A 193 4.39 -26.42 15.77
N ALA A 194 3.66 -27.53 15.95
CA ALA A 194 2.26 -27.46 16.37
C ALA A 194 2.14 -26.75 17.74
N ASP A 195 1.26 -25.75 17.81
CA ASP A 195 1.06 -24.87 18.97
C ASP A 195 -0.30 -25.09 19.68
N VAL A 196 -1.10 -26.03 19.18
CA VAL A 196 -2.34 -26.50 19.82
C VAL A 196 -2.54 -28.00 19.60
N THR A 197 -3.20 -28.65 20.56
CA THR A 197 -3.69 -30.03 20.44
C THR A 197 -5.18 -30.08 20.71
N PHE A 198 -5.94 -30.72 19.83
CA PHE A 198 -7.36 -31.01 20.03
C PHE A 198 -7.54 -32.41 20.60
N LEU A 199 -8.27 -32.53 21.69
CA LEU A 199 -8.73 -33.80 22.22
C LEU A 199 -10.15 -34.04 21.72
N VAL A 200 -10.32 -35.01 20.81
CA VAL A 200 -11.62 -35.35 20.23
C VAL A 200 -11.93 -36.81 20.57
N SER A 201 -12.94 -37.04 21.40
CA SER A 201 -13.33 -38.40 21.83
C SER A 201 -12.15 -39.24 22.37
N GLY A 202 -11.28 -38.61 23.16
CA GLY A 202 -10.09 -39.26 23.74
C GLY A 202 -8.89 -39.43 22.81
N LYS A 203 -8.93 -38.86 21.59
CA LYS A 203 -7.80 -38.86 20.64
C LYS A 203 -7.21 -37.46 20.49
N SER A 204 -5.89 -37.37 20.51
CA SER A 204 -5.16 -36.12 20.40
C SER A 204 -4.76 -35.81 18.96
N PHE A 205 -5.01 -34.59 18.51
CA PHE A 205 -4.66 -34.08 17.17
C PHE A 205 -3.86 -32.79 17.31
N ALA A 206 -2.57 -32.84 16.97
CA ALA A 206 -1.72 -31.66 16.91
C ALA A 206 -2.08 -30.80 15.69
N ALA A 207 -2.13 -29.49 15.87
CA ALA A 207 -2.48 -28.54 14.82
C ALA A 207 -1.84 -27.16 15.06
N HIS A 208 -2.12 -26.22 14.16
CA HIS A 208 -1.55 -24.88 14.16
C HIS A 208 -2.65 -23.83 14.29
N LYS A 209 -2.65 -23.07 15.40
CA LYS A 209 -3.69 -22.07 15.74
C LYS A 209 -3.90 -21.07 14.62
N LEU A 210 -2.81 -20.57 14.04
CA LEU A 210 -2.87 -19.55 12.99
C LEU A 210 -3.56 -20.08 11.72
N ILE A 211 -3.27 -21.31 11.31
CA ILE A 211 -3.87 -21.93 10.12
C ILE A 211 -5.38 -22.13 10.33
N LEU A 212 -5.77 -22.62 11.51
CA LEU A 212 -7.16 -22.86 11.87
C LEU A 212 -7.97 -21.57 12.02
N ALA A 213 -7.39 -20.57 12.69
CA ALA A 213 -8.00 -19.25 12.88
C ALA A 213 -8.24 -18.52 11.54
N ALA A 214 -7.28 -18.62 10.60
CA ALA A 214 -7.44 -18.05 9.25
C ALA A 214 -8.62 -18.67 8.46
N ARG A 215 -9.08 -19.88 8.85
CA ARG A 215 -10.14 -20.62 8.17
C ARG A 215 -11.45 -20.67 8.94
N SER A 216 -11.48 -20.21 10.19
CA SER A 216 -12.65 -20.25 11.06
C SER A 216 -12.71 -19.03 11.97
N PRO A 217 -13.69 -18.13 11.79
CA PRO A 217 -13.91 -16.99 12.69
C PRO A 217 -14.16 -17.40 14.14
N VAL A 218 -14.72 -18.59 14.36
CA VAL A 218 -14.93 -19.15 15.71
C VAL A 218 -13.60 -19.47 16.36
N LEU A 219 -12.72 -20.20 15.67
CA LEU A 219 -11.38 -20.54 16.19
C LEU A 219 -10.47 -19.30 16.29
N MET A 220 -10.69 -18.29 15.44
CA MET A 220 -10.02 -16.99 15.56
C MET A 220 -10.38 -16.32 16.89
N ALA A 221 -11.67 -16.27 17.24
CA ALA A 221 -12.11 -15.71 18.51
C ALA A 221 -11.66 -16.56 19.71
N GLU A 222 -11.66 -17.89 19.57
CA GLU A 222 -11.27 -18.82 20.63
C GLU A 222 -9.77 -18.76 20.96
N PHE A 223 -8.91 -18.66 19.94
CA PHE A 223 -7.46 -18.62 20.14
C PHE A 223 -6.88 -17.23 20.40
N PHE A 224 -7.53 -16.19 19.90
CA PHE A 224 -6.97 -14.83 19.90
C PHE A 224 -7.92 -13.76 20.46
N GLY A 225 -9.12 -14.13 20.93
CA GLY A 225 -10.02 -13.27 21.70
C GLY A 225 -9.75 -13.34 23.20
N ASP A 226 -10.67 -12.82 24.02
CA ASP A 226 -10.58 -12.82 25.49
C ASP A 226 -11.21 -14.09 26.12
N MET A 227 -10.98 -15.26 25.51
CA MET A 227 -11.53 -16.55 25.98
C MET A 227 -10.53 -17.33 26.85
N LYS A 228 -11.01 -18.32 27.61
CA LYS A 228 -10.17 -19.11 28.52
C LYS A 228 -9.14 -19.97 27.78
N GLU A 229 -9.43 -20.32 26.53
CA GLU A 229 -8.59 -21.13 25.63
C GLU A 229 -7.42 -20.34 25.03
N THR A 230 -7.40 -19.01 25.15
CA THR A 230 -6.36 -18.12 24.61
C THR A 230 -4.96 -18.49 25.10
N SER A 231 -4.83 -18.88 26.37
CA SER A 231 -3.57 -19.33 26.98
C SER A 231 -3.38 -20.85 26.97
N SER A 232 -4.37 -21.61 26.51
CA SER A 232 -4.36 -23.07 26.55
C SER A 232 -3.71 -23.64 25.29
N ARG A 233 -2.89 -24.67 25.47
CA ARG A 233 -2.32 -25.48 24.36
C ARG A 233 -3.15 -26.73 24.05
N CYS A 234 -4.24 -26.94 24.78
CA CYS A 234 -5.15 -28.05 24.60
C CYS A 234 -6.58 -27.51 24.49
N VAL A 235 -7.32 -27.98 23.49
CA VAL A 235 -8.76 -27.71 23.32
C VAL A 235 -9.47 -29.05 23.33
N GLU A 236 -10.50 -29.18 24.16
CA GLU A 236 -11.32 -30.38 24.24
C GLU A 236 -12.62 -30.13 23.48
N ILE A 237 -12.95 -31.04 22.54
CA ILE A 237 -14.16 -31.00 21.71
C ILE A 237 -14.98 -32.26 21.96
#